data_AF-V9ILP0-F1
#
_entry.id   AF-V9ILP0-F1
#
_cell.length_a   1.000
_cell.length_b   1.000
_cell.length_c   1.000
_cell.angle_alpha   90.00
_cell.angle_beta   90.00
_cell.angle_gamma   90.00
#
_symmetry.space_group_name_H-M   'P 1'
#
loop_
_entity.id
_entity.type
_entity.pdbx_description
1 polymer ?
#
loop_
_entity_poly.entity_id
_entity_poly.type
_entity_poly.pdbx_seq_one_letter_code
_entity_poly.pdbx_strand_id
1 'polypeptide(L)'
;MRNLLGTHMGHSALYTMCRLLQDTNFQRDVRLLRGAVFYVNMGLWGTHKIPKLECTPTSVLPSFYQALKCNHPVVMYEVILSIQRLVNKYGTELWDPTWSIILDIIEEVISHTETSNQPATRQVSVNLHETINSIENLLDINHYNGCIQRFYDLVERCSDARPESSVLKLIEYRARSIGPTHYHWQFKLANLMERYYKIETRTNIRMKVLDVLTNVVQINRSRYEEELIERIIVPYFQHVDMDFDITIRNGVAHLLIDLCLECDTKRCLELLDILEKVINKPFTSDIPVTKDIDIKDIKTAVVGVIKILISKIYYLPSSHAIRAYKVLVNYLEQHYKEPTIFYDIPTIRYLIFECFLKIRANTLYHLGFPDTQNLSVIKFSPYLILEHTTTERINSGGSGNSPPPVNPAPLQHLSCQITYMSLALACKAVISCIKLEKDWKVFTAGIKRITSSDAK
;
A
#
# COMPACT_ATOMS: atom_id res chain seq x y z
N MET A 1 -26.40 47.39 -15.18
CA MET A 1 -25.59 47.14 -13.96
C MET A 1 -24.19 47.72 -14.02
N ARG A 2 -23.33 47.38 -15.00
CA ARG A 2 -21.96 47.93 -15.09
C ARG A 2 -21.88 49.46 -14.99
N ASN A 3 -22.74 50.17 -15.73
CA ASN A 3 -22.78 51.64 -15.70
C ASN A 3 -23.13 52.18 -14.31
N LEU A 4 -24.06 51.53 -13.59
CA LEU A 4 -24.44 51.92 -12.22
C LEU A 4 -23.28 51.67 -11.24
N LEU A 5 -22.67 50.48 -11.30
CA LEU A 5 -21.55 50.11 -10.44
C LEU A 5 -20.29 50.95 -10.69
N GLY A 6 -20.16 51.55 -11.87
CA GLY A 6 -19.07 52.48 -12.20
C GLY A 6 -19.30 53.93 -11.78
N THR A 7 -20.46 54.25 -11.19
CA THR A 7 -20.78 55.60 -10.67
C THR A 7 -20.41 55.74 -9.19
N HIS A 8 -20.63 56.93 -8.62
CA HIS A 8 -20.48 57.19 -7.18
C HIS A 8 -21.39 56.30 -6.30
N MET A 9 -22.47 55.74 -6.87
CA MET A 9 -23.36 54.80 -6.17
C MET A 9 -22.85 53.35 -6.17
N GLY A 10 -21.68 53.08 -6.75
CA GLY A 10 -21.17 51.70 -6.92
C GLY A 10 -21.03 50.92 -5.63
N HIS A 11 -20.42 51.51 -4.59
CA HIS A 11 -20.28 50.86 -3.29
C HIS A 11 -21.64 50.64 -2.59
N SER A 12 -22.56 51.60 -2.70
CA SER A 12 -23.92 51.47 -2.15
C SER A 12 -24.71 50.34 -2.83
N ALA A 13 -24.61 50.24 -4.15
CA ALA A 13 -25.21 49.16 -4.92
C ALA A 13 -24.60 47.80 -4.57
N LEU A 14 -23.28 47.72 -4.39
CA LEU A 14 -22.59 46.49 -3.96
C LEU A 14 -23.01 46.07 -2.55
N TYR A 15 -23.06 47.01 -1.61
CA TYR A 15 -23.54 46.77 -0.25
C TYR A 15 -24.99 46.27 -0.24
N THR A 16 -25.86 46.86 -1.07
CA THR A 16 -27.25 46.43 -1.23
C THR A 16 -27.32 44.99 -1.73
N MET A 17 -26.54 44.62 -2.76
CA MET A 17 -26.47 43.23 -3.23
C MET A 17 -25.95 42.28 -2.14
N CYS A 18 -24.93 42.67 -1.38
CA CYS A 18 -24.42 41.86 -0.26
C CYS A 18 -25.47 41.66 0.83
N ARG A 19 -26.29 42.67 1.13
CA ARG A 19 -27.43 42.56 2.06
C ARG A 19 -28.52 41.64 1.54
N LEU A 20 -28.87 41.73 0.25
CA LEU A 20 -29.86 40.85 -0.38
C LEU A 20 -29.44 39.37 -0.29
N LEU A 21 -28.16 39.08 -0.46
CA LEU A 21 -27.61 37.73 -0.31
C LEU A 21 -27.62 37.21 1.14
N GLN A 22 -27.60 38.13 2.12
CA GLN A 22 -27.56 37.77 3.53
C GLN A 22 -28.95 37.60 4.15
N ASP A 23 -29.95 38.31 3.64
CA ASP A 23 -31.30 38.33 4.18
C ASP A 23 -32.06 37.01 3.93
N THR A 24 -32.58 36.43 5.00
CA THR A 24 -33.31 35.16 4.98
C THR A 24 -34.61 35.24 4.18
N ASN A 25 -35.20 36.44 4.04
CA ASN A 25 -36.44 36.64 3.30
C ASN A 25 -36.26 36.36 1.79
N PHE A 26 -35.08 36.63 1.25
CA PHE A 26 -34.78 36.43 -0.17
C PHE A 26 -34.16 35.06 -0.49
N GLN A 27 -33.98 34.18 0.50
CA GLN A 27 -33.42 32.84 0.30
C GLN A 27 -34.21 32.00 -0.72
N ARG A 28 -35.53 32.24 -0.84
CA ARG A 28 -36.39 31.54 -1.80
C ARG A 28 -36.33 32.14 -3.21
N ASP A 29 -35.86 33.38 -3.37
CA ASP A 29 -35.74 34.03 -4.67
C ASP A 29 -34.41 33.71 -5.34
N VAL A 30 -34.33 32.49 -5.88
CA VAL A 30 -33.16 31.94 -6.56
C VAL A 30 -32.65 32.85 -7.67
N ARG A 31 -33.55 33.51 -8.42
CA ARG A 31 -33.17 34.37 -9.56
C ARG A 31 -32.53 35.66 -9.08
N LEU A 32 -33.05 36.25 -8.00
CA LEU A 32 -32.46 37.41 -7.36
C LEU A 32 -31.06 37.10 -6.82
N LEU A 33 -30.92 36.02 -6.05
CA LEU A 33 -29.64 35.60 -5.47
C LEU A 33 -28.60 35.33 -6.56
N ARG A 34 -28.97 34.58 -7.60
CA ARG A 34 -28.12 34.32 -8.77
C ARG A 34 -27.64 35.61 -9.41
N GLY A 35 -28.56 36.56 -9.65
CA GLY A 35 -28.23 37.84 -10.26
C GLY A 35 -27.29 38.67 -9.40
N ALA A 36 -27.52 38.73 -8.09
CA ALA A 36 -26.65 39.43 -7.15
C ALA A 36 -25.23 38.85 -7.12
N VAL A 37 -25.07 37.52 -7.03
CA VAL A 37 -23.74 36.87 -7.11
C VAL A 37 -23.06 37.17 -8.44
N PHE A 38 -23.79 37.04 -9.56
CA PHE A 38 -23.26 37.29 -10.90
C PHE A 38 -22.74 38.72 -11.07
N TYR A 39 -23.52 39.73 -10.69
CA TYR A 39 -23.12 41.13 -10.88
C TYR A 39 -22.01 41.56 -9.92
N VAL A 40 -22.00 41.04 -8.70
CA VAL A 40 -20.89 41.27 -7.75
C VAL A 40 -19.59 40.66 -8.29
N ASN A 41 -19.63 39.41 -8.77
CA ASN A 41 -18.50 38.74 -9.43
C ASN A 41 -17.98 39.58 -10.62
N MET A 42 -18.87 39.94 -11.56
CA MET A 42 -18.49 40.71 -12.75
C MET A 42 -17.91 42.08 -12.43
N GLY A 43 -18.40 42.74 -11.37
CA GLY A 43 -17.92 44.06 -10.96
C GLY A 43 -16.52 44.04 -10.33
N LEU A 44 -16.20 43.02 -9.53
CA LEU A 44 -14.97 42.98 -8.73
C LEU A 44 -13.81 42.21 -9.38
N TRP A 45 -14.05 41.00 -9.87
CA TRP A 45 -12.99 40.13 -10.40
C TRP A 45 -13.34 39.37 -11.68
N GLY A 46 -14.53 39.59 -12.25
CA GLY A 46 -14.91 39.05 -13.53
C GLY A 46 -14.24 39.74 -14.72
N THR A 47 -14.69 39.36 -15.93
CA THR A 47 -14.18 39.88 -17.22
C THR A 47 -14.43 41.38 -17.40
N HIS A 48 -15.46 41.92 -16.74
CA HIS A 48 -15.84 43.33 -16.80
C HIS A 48 -15.59 44.07 -15.49
N LYS A 49 -14.45 43.77 -14.82
CA LYS A 49 -14.02 44.45 -13.59
C LYS A 49 -14.10 45.96 -13.76
N ILE A 50 -14.65 46.63 -12.74
CA ILE A 50 -14.80 48.07 -12.68
C ILE A 50 -13.62 48.62 -11.87
N PRO A 51 -12.64 49.31 -12.50
CA PRO A 51 -11.41 49.71 -11.80
C PRO A 51 -11.66 50.64 -10.60
N LYS A 52 -12.71 51.47 -10.66
CA LYS A 52 -13.07 52.41 -9.59
C LYS A 52 -13.73 51.76 -8.38
N LEU A 53 -14.13 50.49 -8.46
CA LEU A 53 -14.84 49.78 -7.40
C LEU A 53 -13.86 48.86 -6.66
N GLU A 54 -13.14 49.44 -5.70
CA GLU A 54 -12.16 48.71 -4.90
C GLU A 54 -12.82 48.17 -3.61
N CYS A 55 -13.05 46.87 -3.56
CA CYS A 55 -13.49 46.17 -2.36
C CYS A 55 -12.60 44.95 -2.11
N THR A 56 -12.22 44.73 -0.86
CA THR A 56 -11.51 43.51 -0.46
C THR A 56 -12.43 42.29 -0.60
N PRO A 57 -11.97 41.14 -1.11
CA PRO A 57 -12.81 39.94 -1.21
C PRO A 57 -13.43 39.52 0.13
N THR A 58 -12.72 39.73 1.24
CA THR A 58 -13.18 39.42 2.61
C THR A 58 -14.49 40.11 2.99
N SER A 59 -14.82 41.28 2.41
CA SER A 59 -16.08 41.98 2.70
C SER A 59 -17.28 41.39 1.95
N VAL A 60 -17.05 40.56 0.94
CA VAL A 60 -18.07 40.09 -0.01
C VAL A 60 -18.29 38.59 0.08
N LEU A 61 -17.21 37.82 0.25
CA LEU A 61 -17.29 36.36 0.30
C LEU A 61 -18.23 35.80 1.39
N PRO A 62 -18.35 36.40 2.60
CA PRO A 62 -19.35 35.95 3.57
C PRO A 62 -20.80 36.00 3.05
N SER A 63 -21.12 36.98 2.18
CA SER A 63 -22.43 37.03 1.51
C SER A 63 -22.61 35.89 0.52
N PHE A 64 -21.55 35.46 -0.18
CA PHE A 64 -21.62 34.31 -1.08
C PHE A 64 -21.80 33.01 -0.31
N TYR A 65 -21.09 32.85 0.81
CA TYR A 65 -21.29 31.72 1.72
C TYR A 65 -22.75 31.65 2.21
N GLN A 66 -23.29 32.78 2.67
CA GLN A 66 -24.69 32.84 3.14
C GLN A 66 -25.70 32.55 2.02
N ALA A 67 -25.41 32.91 0.77
CA ALA A 67 -26.27 32.62 -0.38
C ALA A 67 -26.37 31.11 -0.69
N LEU A 68 -25.37 30.31 -0.34
CA LEU A 68 -25.41 28.85 -0.55
C LEU A 68 -26.49 28.16 0.26
N LYS A 69 -26.94 28.76 1.38
CA LYS A 69 -28.04 28.23 2.20
C LYS A 69 -29.37 28.06 1.45
N CYS A 70 -29.55 28.69 0.30
CA CYS A 70 -30.71 28.44 -0.56
C CYS A 70 -30.72 27.03 -1.17
N ASN A 71 -29.58 26.32 -1.12
CA ASN A 71 -29.37 24.96 -1.63
C ASN A 71 -29.93 24.75 -3.05
N HIS A 72 -29.68 25.70 -3.95
CA HIS A 72 -30.17 25.64 -5.33
C HIS A 72 -29.00 25.57 -6.33
N PRO A 73 -28.96 24.58 -7.25
CA PRO A 73 -27.81 24.34 -8.14
C PRO A 73 -27.36 25.57 -8.96
N VAL A 74 -28.31 26.38 -9.41
CA VAL A 74 -28.02 27.59 -10.21
C VAL A 74 -27.28 28.67 -9.41
N VAL A 75 -27.59 28.82 -8.11
CA VAL A 75 -26.88 29.79 -7.24
C VAL A 75 -25.52 29.22 -6.88
N MET A 76 -25.44 27.93 -6.54
CA MET A 76 -24.18 27.22 -6.31
C MET A 76 -23.23 27.37 -7.49
N TYR A 77 -23.73 27.21 -8.72
CA TYR A 77 -22.95 27.37 -9.96
C TYR A 77 -22.34 28.77 -10.09
N GLU A 78 -23.12 29.84 -9.89
CA GLU A 78 -22.58 31.19 -9.97
C GLU A 78 -21.59 31.50 -8.84
N VAL A 79 -21.82 30.97 -7.64
CA VAL A 79 -20.89 31.11 -6.51
C VAL A 79 -19.57 30.40 -6.82
N ILE A 80 -19.58 29.12 -7.21
CA ILE A 80 -18.34 28.39 -7.47
C ILE A 80 -17.58 28.97 -8.68
N LEU A 81 -18.28 29.40 -9.73
CA LEU A 81 -17.66 30.09 -10.87
C LEU A 81 -17.01 31.42 -10.44
N SER A 82 -17.62 32.12 -9.48
CA SER A 82 -17.05 33.34 -8.91
C SER A 82 -15.77 33.06 -8.12
N ILE A 83 -15.77 32.01 -7.29
CA ILE A 83 -14.59 31.58 -6.54
C ILE A 83 -13.47 31.13 -7.48
N GLN A 84 -13.80 30.34 -8.50
CA GLN A 84 -12.84 29.89 -9.50
C GLN A 84 -12.12 31.06 -10.17
N ARG A 85 -12.86 32.10 -10.57
CA ARG A 85 -12.28 33.31 -11.18
C ARG A 85 -11.38 34.07 -10.21
N LEU A 86 -11.82 34.19 -8.96
CA LEU A 86 -11.04 34.85 -7.92
C LEU A 86 -9.70 34.14 -7.69
N VAL A 87 -9.75 32.81 -7.51
CA VAL A 87 -8.57 31.96 -7.32
C VAL A 87 -7.63 32.02 -8.53
N ASN A 88 -8.16 31.86 -9.75
CA ASN A 88 -7.33 31.85 -10.96
C ASN A 88 -6.63 33.19 -11.23
N LYS A 89 -7.26 34.30 -10.88
CA LYS A 89 -6.76 35.63 -11.24
C LYS A 89 -5.93 36.28 -10.13
N TYR A 90 -6.28 36.04 -8.87
CA TYR A 90 -5.68 36.73 -7.73
C TYR A 90 -5.12 35.77 -6.67
N GLY A 91 -5.12 34.45 -6.89
CA GLY A 91 -4.75 33.46 -5.88
C GLY A 91 -3.43 33.71 -5.17
N THR A 92 -2.41 34.23 -5.88
CA THR A 92 -1.10 34.58 -5.33
C THR A 92 -1.11 35.80 -4.40
N GLU A 93 -2.09 36.69 -4.56
CA GLU A 93 -2.26 37.93 -3.80
C GLU A 93 -3.23 37.77 -2.62
N LEU A 94 -3.93 36.63 -2.52
CA LEU A 94 -4.90 36.38 -1.47
C LEU A 94 -4.21 36.07 -0.13
N TRP A 95 -4.69 36.73 0.92
CA TRP A 95 -4.26 36.55 2.30
C TRP A 95 -5.03 35.43 3.01
N ASP A 96 -4.44 34.87 4.07
CA ASP A 96 -4.99 33.74 4.84
C ASP A 96 -6.48 33.88 5.24
N PRO A 97 -6.98 35.02 5.77
CA PRO A 97 -8.40 35.15 6.12
C PRO A 97 -9.34 35.00 4.92
N THR A 98 -8.88 35.43 3.74
CA THR A 98 -9.66 35.29 2.50
C THR A 98 -9.69 33.84 2.06
N TRP A 99 -8.56 33.13 2.19
CA TRP A 99 -8.50 31.70 1.92
C TRP A 99 -9.39 30.89 2.85
N SER A 100 -9.46 31.23 4.14
CA SER A 100 -10.37 30.56 5.08
C SER A 100 -11.81 30.58 4.58
N ILE A 101 -12.31 31.75 4.16
CA ILE A 101 -13.69 31.90 3.66
C ILE A 101 -13.88 31.16 2.32
N ILE A 102 -12.86 31.18 1.45
CA ILE A 102 -12.90 30.41 0.19
C ILE A 102 -13.03 28.91 0.48
N LEU A 103 -12.27 28.39 1.43
CA LEU A 103 -12.35 26.98 1.83
C LEU A 103 -13.71 26.66 2.46
N ASP A 104 -14.27 27.55 3.30
CA ASP A 104 -15.63 27.39 3.85
C ASP A 104 -16.69 27.31 2.74
N ILE A 105 -16.57 28.15 1.70
CA ILE A 105 -17.47 28.12 0.53
C ILE A 105 -17.33 26.82 -0.25
N ILE A 106 -16.10 26.36 -0.50
CA ILE A 106 -15.85 25.10 -1.20
C ILE A 106 -16.41 23.92 -0.39
N GLU A 107 -16.20 23.92 0.93
CA GLU A 107 -16.71 22.91 1.86
C GLU A 107 -18.24 22.80 1.84
N GLU A 108 -18.92 23.94 1.84
CA GLU A 108 -20.38 24.01 1.76
C GLU A 108 -20.89 23.51 0.40
N VAL A 109 -20.23 23.87 -0.70
CA VAL A 109 -20.57 23.36 -2.04
C VAL A 109 -20.41 21.84 -2.08
N ILE A 110 -19.31 21.29 -1.53
CA ILE A 110 -19.10 19.83 -1.44
C ILE A 110 -20.24 19.19 -0.63
N SER A 111 -20.56 19.74 0.55
CA SER A 111 -21.66 19.28 1.40
C SER A 111 -23.00 19.23 0.68
N HIS A 112 -23.33 20.28 -0.09
CA HIS A 112 -24.54 20.30 -0.90
C HIS A 112 -24.51 19.27 -2.03
N THR A 113 -23.36 19.04 -2.67
CA THR A 113 -23.26 17.98 -3.70
C THR A 113 -23.44 16.57 -3.14
N GLU A 114 -23.07 16.34 -1.88
CA GLU A 114 -23.22 15.04 -1.20
C GLU A 114 -24.65 14.82 -0.67
N THR A 115 -25.29 15.88 -0.14
CA THR A 115 -26.57 15.77 0.60
C THR A 115 -27.81 16.14 -0.20
N SER A 116 -27.66 16.84 -1.34
CA SER A 116 -28.81 17.36 -2.08
C SER A 116 -29.57 16.28 -2.85
N ASN A 117 -30.89 16.20 -2.61
CA ASN A 117 -31.83 15.42 -3.41
C ASN A 117 -31.96 15.93 -4.87
N GLN A 118 -31.54 17.17 -5.12
CA GLN A 118 -31.44 17.72 -6.47
C GLN A 118 -30.00 17.51 -6.97
N PRO A 119 -29.79 16.77 -8.08
CA PRO A 119 -28.45 16.53 -8.58
C PRO A 119 -27.79 17.88 -8.87
N ALA A 120 -26.67 18.15 -8.21
CA ALA A 120 -25.83 19.28 -8.55
C ALA A 120 -25.53 19.20 -10.06
N THR A 121 -25.69 20.32 -10.76
CA THR A 121 -25.48 20.34 -12.21
C THR A 121 -24.04 19.88 -12.50
N ARG A 122 -23.82 19.09 -13.55
CA ARG A 122 -22.46 18.66 -13.98
C ARG A 122 -21.47 19.83 -13.99
N GLN A 123 -21.94 21.01 -14.40
CA GLN A 123 -21.17 22.25 -14.38
C GLN A 123 -20.65 22.65 -12.99
N VAL A 124 -21.45 22.50 -11.92
CA VAL A 124 -21.00 22.80 -10.54
C VAL A 124 -19.82 21.90 -10.17
N SER A 125 -19.91 20.60 -10.45
CA SER A 125 -18.84 19.64 -10.19
C SER A 125 -17.59 19.94 -11.02
N VAL A 126 -17.72 20.25 -12.31
CA VAL A 126 -16.58 20.63 -13.16
C VAL A 126 -15.86 21.85 -12.59
N ASN A 127 -16.59 22.94 -12.32
CA ASN A 127 -16.01 24.16 -11.78
C ASN A 127 -15.42 23.98 -10.38
N LEU A 128 -16.02 23.14 -9.53
CA LEU A 128 -15.48 22.77 -8.23
C LEU A 128 -14.12 22.09 -8.38
N HIS A 129 -14.03 21.05 -9.21
CA HIS A 129 -12.78 20.32 -9.41
C HIS A 129 -11.71 21.15 -10.13
N GLU A 130 -12.09 22.03 -11.06
CA GLU A 130 -11.18 23.01 -11.66
C GLU A 130 -10.66 24.00 -10.62
N THR A 131 -11.51 24.46 -9.69
CA THR A 131 -11.07 25.35 -8.59
C THR A 131 -10.08 24.64 -7.67
N ILE A 132 -10.34 23.38 -7.32
CA ILE A 132 -9.42 22.56 -6.54
C ILE A 132 -8.08 22.39 -7.30
N ASN A 133 -8.11 22.10 -8.60
CA ASN A 133 -6.89 22.02 -9.43
C ASN A 133 -6.09 23.33 -9.40
N SER A 134 -6.76 24.47 -9.47
CA SER A 134 -6.08 25.77 -9.40
C SER A 134 -5.43 26.02 -8.05
N ILE A 135 -6.06 25.59 -6.96
CA ILE A 135 -5.45 25.66 -5.61
C ILE A 135 -4.23 24.71 -5.54
N GLU A 136 -4.31 23.51 -6.10
CA GLU A 136 -3.15 22.60 -6.17
C GLU A 136 -2.00 23.19 -6.98
N ASN A 137 -2.29 23.85 -8.10
CA ASN A 137 -1.26 24.52 -8.89
C ASN A 137 -0.58 25.64 -8.08
N LEU A 138 -1.33 26.39 -7.26
CA LEU A 138 -0.78 27.40 -6.35
C LEU A 138 0.09 26.78 -5.25
N LEU A 139 -0.29 25.61 -4.74
CA LEU A 139 0.51 24.83 -3.79
C LEU A 139 1.83 24.36 -4.43
N ASP A 140 1.79 23.87 -5.67
CA ASP A 140 2.98 23.39 -6.39
C ASP A 140 4.03 24.49 -6.60
N ILE A 141 3.58 25.71 -6.90
CA ILE A 141 4.47 26.88 -7.05
C ILE A 141 4.80 27.57 -5.72
N ASN A 142 4.39 27.03 -4.57
CA ASN A 142 4.57 27.60 -3.23
C ASN A 142 4.02 29.03 -3.05
N HIS A 143 2.95 29.38 -3.79
CA HIS A 143 2.27 30.68 -3.66
C HIS A 143 0.89 30.58 -3.01
N TYR A 144 0.58 29.45 -2.39
CA TYR A 144 -0.65 29.27 -1.63
C TYR A 144 -0.47 29.73 -0.17
N ASN A 145 -1.25 30.73 0.24
CA ASN A 145 -1.21 31.32 1.58
C ASN A 145 -2.35 30.86 2.50
N GLY A 146 -3.07 29.80 2.16
CA GLY A 146 -4.16 29.26 2.97
C GLY A 146 -3.75 28.07 3.82
N CYS A 147 -4.70 27.55 4.61
CA CYS A 147 -4.46 26.38 5.45
C CYS A 147 -4.40 25.08 4.61
N ILE A 148 -3.19 24.54 4.46
CA ILE A 148 -2.89 23.31 3.69
C ILE A 148 -3.67 22.11 4.24
N GLN A 149 -3.79 21.99 5.57
CA GLN A 149 -4.53 20.89 6.20
C GLN A 149 -5.99 20.90 5.78
N ARG A 150 -6.67 22.05 5.92
CA ARG A 150 -8.08 22.19 5.54
C ARG A 150 -8.28 21.91 4.06
N PHE A 151 -7.38 22.37 3.21
CA PHE A 151 -7.45 22.08 1.78
C PHE A 151 -7.42 20.57 1.49
N TYR A 152 -6.47 19.83 2.08
CA TYR A 152 -6.39 18.38 1.89
C TYR A 152 -7.56 17.62 2.53
N ASP A 153 -8.14 18.13 3.62
CA ASP A 153 -9.37 17.59 4.19
C ASP A 153 -10.54 17.67 3.17
N LEU A 154 -10.60 18.73 2.34
CA LEU A 154 -11.57 18.85 1.25
C LEU A 154 -11.28 17.92 0.08
N VAL A 155 -10.01 17.81 -0.34
CA VAL A 155 -9.60 16.87 -1.41
C VAL A 155 -9.94 15.44 -1.01
N GLU A 156 -9.77 15.09 0.26
CA GLU A 156 -10.09 13.78 0.79
C GLU A 156 -11.59 13.45 0.67
N ARG A 157 -12.50 14.40 0.92
CA ARG A 157 -13.95 14.19 0.72
C ARG A 157 -14.32 13.85 -0.71
N CYS A 158 -13.61 14.41 -1.68
CA CYS A 158 -13.89 14.20 -3.10
C CYS A 158 -12.96 13.17 -3.77
N SER A 159 -12.20 12.37 -3.02
CA SER A 159 -11.11 11.52 -3.55
C SER A 159 -11.48 10.65 -4.75
N ASP A 160 -12.73 10.17 -4.79
CA ASP A 160 -13.20 9.21 -5.79
C ASP A 160 -13.39 9.85 -7.16
N ALA A 161 -13.77 11.13 -7.19
CA ALA A 161 -13.94 11.92 -8.42
C ALA A 161 -12.67 12.68 -8.83
N ARG A 162 -11.65 12.73 -7.97
CA ARG A 162 -10.40 13.45 -8.22
C ARG A 162 -9.45 12.65 -9.11
N PRO A 163 -8.62 13.32 -9.94
CA PRO A 163 -7.58 12.65 -10.71
C PRO A 163 -6.53 12.01 -9.80
N GLU A 164 -5.90 10.93 -10.27
CA GLU A 164 -4.91 10.16 -9.48
C GLU A 164 -3.79 11.06 -8.94
N SER A 165 -3.26 11.97 -9.75
CA SER A 165 -2.18 12.88 -9.35
C SER A 165 -2.52 13.73 -8.11
N SER A 166 -3.76 14.18 -7.98
CA SER A 166 -4.26 14.93 -6.83
C SER A 166 -4.30 14.07 -5.58
N VAL A 167 -4.81 12.83 -5.70
CA VAL A 167 -4.87 11.88 -4.57
C VAL A 167 -3.48 11.42 -4.13
N LEU A 168 -2.54 11.25 -5.06
CA LEU A 168 -1.15 10.91 -4.75
C LEU A 168 -0.48 12.00 -3.89
N LYS A 169 -0.71 13.28 -4.19
CA LYS A 169 -0.22 14.41 -3.39
C LYS A 169 -0.86 14.44 -2.00
N LEU A 170 -2.16 14.16 -1.90
CA LEU A 170 -2.86 14.04 -0.63
C LEU A 170 -2.24 12.93 0.24
N ILE A 171 -2.00 11.75 -0.33
CA ILE A 171 -1.37 10.62 0.38
C ILE A 171 0.02 11.01 0.86
N GLU A 172 0.83 11.67 0.02
CA GLU A 172 2.17 12.14 0.41
C GLU A 172 2.10 13.15 1.56
N TYR A 173 1.16 14.09 1.51
CA TYR A 173 0.95 15.06 2.58
C TYR A 173 0.57 14.37 3.90
N ARG A 174 -0.39 13.43 3.88
CA ARG A 174 -0.80 12.68 5.06
C ARG A 174 0.33 11.82 5.62
N ALA A 175 1.13 11.21 4.75
CA ALA A 175 2.27 10.37 5.12
C ALA A 175 3.31 11.11 5.97
N ARG A 176 3.49 12.43 5.77
CA ARG A 176 4.41 13.25 6.61
C ARG A 176 4.03 13.25 8.09
N SER A 177 2.77 12.98 8.42
CA SER A 177 2.29 12.90 9.80
C SER A 177 2.27 11.49 10.38
N ILE A 178 2.76 10.50 9.62
CA ILE A 178 2.86 9.09 10.02
C ILE A 178 4.29 8.83 10.50
N GLY A 179 4.49 8.96 11.80
CA GLY A 179 5.74 8.57 12.45
C GLY A 179 5.61 8.57 13.97
N PRO A 180 6.50 7.87 14.70
CA PRO A 180 6.40 7.71 16.16
C PRO A 180 6.37 9.01 16.95
N THR A 181 6.86 10.11 16.39
CA THR A 181 6.84 11.46 16.98
C THR A 181 5.45 12.10 16.98
N HIS A 182 4.51 11.57 16.18
CA HIS A 182 3.16 12.10 16.06
C HIS A 182 2.16 11.26 16.85
N TYR A 183 1.24 11.95 17.52
CA TYR A 183 0.12 11.33 18.22
C TYR A 183 -0.72 10.46 17.27
N HIS A 184 -1.06 9.25 17.74
CA HIS A 184 -1.89 8.26 17.02
C HIS A 184 -1.40 7.93 15.60
N TRP A 185 -0.09 7.93 15.36
CA TRP A 185 0.46 7.67 14.02
C TRP A 185 0.08 6.29 13.45
N GLN A 186 -0.01 5.24 14.28
CA GLN A 186 -0.47 3.91 13.85
C GLN A 186 -1.92 3.95 13.37
N PHE A 187 -2.79 4.69 14.06
CA PHE A 187 -4.18 4.87 13.66
C PHE A 187 -4.28 5.67 12.35
N LYS A 188 -3.45 6.72 12.19
CA LYS A 188 -3.37 7.47 10.93
C LYS A 188 -2.93 6.58 9.77
N LEU A 189 -1.96 5.69 9.99
CA LEU A 189 -1.53 4.71 8.99
C LEU A 189 -2.64 3.71 8.67
N ALA A 190 -3.32 3.17 9.68
CA ALA A 190 -4.46 2.27 9.48
C ALA A 190 -5.59 2.94 8.68
N ASN A 191 -5.94 4.19 8.98
CA ASN A 191 -6.94 4.93 8.20
C ASN A 191 -6.52 5.14 6.75
N LEU A 192 -5.23 5.42 6.52
CA LEU A 192 -4.67 5.58 5.18
C LEU A 192 -4.72 4.24 4.40
N MET A 193 -4.43 3.11 5.07
CA MET A 193 -4.58 1.77 4.50
C MET A 193 -6.05 1.42 4.20
N GLU A 194 -6.96 1.66 5.14
CA GLU A 194 -8.39 1.35 4.94
C GLU A 194 -8.97 2.11 3.75
N ARG A 195 -8.72 3.41 3.67
CA ARG A 195 -9.30 4.27 2.63
C ARG A 195 -8.65 4.06 1.27
N TYR A 196 -7.31 4.09 1.20
CA TYR A 196 -6.60 4.18 -0.08
C TYR A 196 -5.94 2.88 -0.55
N TYR A 197 -5.89 1.83 0.28
CA TYR A 197 -5.45 0.50 -0.14
C TYR A 197 -6.60 -0.50 -0.27
N LYS A 198 -7.54 -0.52 0.68
CA LYS A 198 -8.62 -1.52 0.72
C LYS A 198 -9.87 -1.12 -0.05
N ILE A 199 -10.33 0.13 0.08
CA ILE A 199 -11.56 0.62 -0.58
C ILE A 199 -11.28 1.13 -2.00
N GLU A 200 -10.13 1.78 -2.20
CA GLU A 200 -9.73 2.33 -3.50
C GLU A 200 -9.55 1.24 -4.57
N THR A 201 -9.92 1.57 -5.81
CA THR A 201 -9.87 0.65 -6.96
C THR A 201 -8.68 0.92 -7.88
N ARG A 202 -8.18 2.16 -7.91
CA ARG A 202 -7.12 2.60 -8.82
C ARG A 202 -5.75 2.10 -8.36
N THR A 203 -5.12 1.27 -9.19
CA THR A 203 -3.84 0.59 -8.93
C THR A 203 -2.74 1.53 -8.44
N ASN A 204 -2.52 2.67 -9.12
CA ASN A 204 -1.43 3.58 -8.81
C ASN A 204 -1.54 4.18 -7.39
N ILE A 205 -2.76 4.45 -6.95
CA ILE A 205 -3.03 5.00 -5.62
C ILE A 205 -2.75 3.94 -4.56
N ARG A 206 -3.25 2.71 -4.76
CA ARG A 206 -3.01 1.58 -3.86
C ARG A 206 -1.51 1.26 -3.76
N MET A 207 -0.78 1.29 -4.89
CA MET A 207 0.67 1.13 -4.92
C MET A 207 1.40 2.25 -4.14
N LYS A 208 0.98 3.51 -4.28
CA LYS A 208 1.57 4.62 -3.50
C LYS A 208 1.40 4.43 -1.99
N VAL A 209 0.25 3.94 -1.55
CA VAL A 209 0.01 3.63 -0.14
C VAL A 209 0.92 2.50 0.34
N LEU A 210 1.10 1.47 -0.48
CA LEU A 210 2.02 0.38 -0.19
C LEU A 210 3.48 0.86 -0.09
N ASP A 211 3.89 1.81 -0.92
CA ASP A 211 5.22 2.44 -0.82
C ASP A 211 5.37 3.22 0.49
N VAL A 212 4.33 3.98 0.89
CA VAL A 212 4.31 4.67 2.18
C VAL A 212 4.43 3.69 3.34
N LEU A 213 3.66 2.60 3.32
CA LEU A 213 3.73 1.55 4.33
C LEU A 213 5.13 0.93 4.40
N THR A 214 5.71 0.60 3.24
CA THR A 214 7.05 0.02 3.14
C THR A 214 8.10 0.94 3.78
N ASN A 215 8.05 2.24 3.47
CA ASN A 215 8.94 3.23 4.07
C ASN A 215 8.73 3.35 5.59
N VAL A 216 7.48 3.39 6.06
CA VAL A 216 7.18 3.47 7.50
C VAL A 216 7.69 2.24 8.24
N VAL A 217 7.53 1.05 7.67
CA VAL A 217 8.07 -0.20 8.22
C VAL A 217 9.59 -0.15 8.28
N GLN A 218 10.27 0.21 7.19
CA GLN A 218 11.74 0.26 7.14
C GLN A 218 12.32 1.23 8.18
N ILE A 219 11.72 2.41 8.35
CA ILE A 219 12.21 3.43 9.30
C ILE A 219 11.96 3.01 10.75
N ASN A 220 10.82 2.39 11.05
CA ASN A 220 10.36 2.17 12.44
C ASN A 220 10.52 0.73 12.93
N ARG A 221 11.07 -0.16 12.11
CA ARG A 221 11.25 -1.60 12.38
C ARG A 221 11.89 -1.86 13.74
N SER A 222 13.00 -1.20 14.03
CA SER A 222 13.82 -1.47 15.22
C SER A 222 13.06 -1.40 16.54
N ARG A 223 11.96 -0.63 16.59
CA ARG A 223 11.15 -0.46 17.81
C ARG A 223 9.73 -0.99 17.69
N TYR A 224 9.14 -1.00 16.49
CA TYR A 224 7.73 -1.27 16.28
C TYR A 224 7.46 -2.45 15.33
N GLU A 225 8.45 -3.30 15.03
CA GLU A 225 8.29 -4.44 14.09
C GLU A 225 7.08 -5.31 14.43
N GLU A 226 6.97 -5.83 15.67
CA GLU A 226 5.89 -6.75 16.04
C GLU A 226 4.51 -6.08 15.97
N GLU A 227 4.38 -4.85 16.48
CA GLU A 227 3.11 -4.11 16.46
C GLU A 227 2.68 -3.76 15.03
N LEU A 228 3.62 -3.37 14.16
CA LEU A 228 3.34 -3.08 12.75
C LEU A 228 2.89 -4.34 12.02
N ILE A 229 3.56 -5.46 12.26
CA ILE A 229 3.18 -6.73 11.62
C ILE A 229 1.78 -7.15 12.08
N GLU A 230 1.52 -7.14 13.39
CA GLU A 230 0.28 -7.61 13.98
C GLU A 230 -0.93 -6.71 13.64
N ARG A 231 -0.76 -5.39 13.73
CA ARG A 231 -1.89 -4.45 13.61
C ARG A 231 -2.12 -3.94 12.20
N ILE A 232 -1.11 -4.04 11.33
CA ILE A 232 -1.18 -3.45 9.98
C ILE A 232 -0.87 -4.49 8.91
N ILE A 233 0.32 -5.10 8.89
CA ILE A 233 0.70 -6.00 7.79
C ILE A 233 -0.26 -7.20 7.68
N VAL A 234 -0.46 -7.95 8.76
CA VAL A 234 -1.28 -9.17 8.75
C VAL A 234 -2.75 -8.87 8.42
N PRO A 235 -3.43 -7.91 9.09
CA PRO A 235 -4.84 -7.64 8.82
C PRO A 235 -5.14 -7.23 7.36
N TYR A 236 -4.23 -6.46 6.74
CA TYR A 236 -4.42 -5.96 5.38
C TYR A 236 -3.96 -6.93 4.29
N PHE A 237 -3.02 -7.85 4.58
CA PHE A 237 -2.43 -8.74 3.57
C PHE A 237 -2.78 -10.22 3.72
N GLN A 238 -3.44 -10.65 4.78
CA GLN A 238 -3.81 -12.06 5.00
C GLN A 238 -4.62 -12.72 3.87
N HIS A 239 -5.29 -11.91 3.05
CA HIS A 239 -6.14 -12.31 1.92
C HIS A 239 -5.70 -11.66 0.60
N VAL A 240 -4.42 -11.26 0.49
CA VAL A 240 -3.90 -10.62 -0.73
C VAL A 240 -3.95 -11.55 -1.95
N ASP A 241 -3.98 -12.86 -1.74
CA ASP A 241 -4.22 -13.87 -2.78
C ASP A 241 -5.55 -13.67 -3.50
N MET A 242 -6.57 -13.10 -2.84
CA MET A 242 -7.88 -12.82 -3.43
C MET A 242 -7.95 -11.49 -4.18
N ASP A 243 -6.90 -10.66 -4.14
CA ASP A 243 -6.87 -9.40 -4.88
C ASP A 243 -6.81 -9.68 -6.39
N PHE A 244 -7.58 -8.95 -7.19
CA PHE A 244 -7.60 -9.14 -8.64
C PHE A 244 -6.35 -8.59 -9.32
N ASP A 245 -5.72 -7.56 -8.74
CA ASP A 245 -4.62 -6.84 -9.36
C ASP A 245 -3.25 -7.51 -9.07
N ILE A 246 -2.66 -8.10 -10.11
CA ILE A 246 -1.34 -8.76 -10.05
C ILE A 246 -0.26 -7.79 -9.58
N THR A 247 -0.35 -6.50 -9.93
CA THR A 247 0.67 -5.52 -9.55
C THR A 247 0.66 -5.26 -8.05
N ILE A 248 -0.53 -5.22 -7.44
CA ILE A 248 -0.71 -5.11 -5.99
C ILE A 248 -0.21 -6.36 -5.29
N ARG A 249 -0.62 -7.56 -5.74
CA ARG A 249 -0.13 -8.82 -5.19
C ARG A 249 1.41 -8.92 -5.26
N ASN A 250 2.00 -8.51 -6.38
CA ASN A 250 3.45 -8.48 -6.55
C ASN A 250 4.14 -7.48 -5.61
N GLY A 251 3.60 -6.27 -5.47
CA GLY A 251 4.13 -5.27 -4.54
C GLY A 251 4.10 -5.77 -3.10
N VAL A 252 2.98 -6.36 -2.66
CA VAL A 252 2.84 -6.92 -1.32
C VAL A 252 3.80 -8.08 -1.11
N ALA A 253 3.98 -8.96 -2.11
CA ALA A 253 4.96 -10.03 -2.04
C ALA A 253 6.38 -9.50 -1.76
N HIS A 254 6.81 -8.43 -2.44
CA HIS A 254 8.12 -7.80 -2.16
C HIS A 254 8.24 -7.34 -0.70
N LEU A 255 7.24 -6.62 -0.18
CA LEU A 255 7.24 -6.16 1.21
C LEU A 255 7.29 -7.34 2.21
N LEU A 256 6.50 -8.39 1.98
CA LEU A 256 6.50 -9.59 2.83
C LEU A 256 7.85 -10.31 2.80
N ILE A 257 8.51 -10.36 1.64
CA ILE A 257 9.84 -10.97 1.50
C ILE A 257 10.89 -10.19 2.31
N ASP A 258 10.90 -8.86 2.17
CA ASP A 258 11.85 -7.98 2.87
C ASP A 258 11.64 -8.04 4.39
N LEU A 259 10.38 -8.13 4.84
CA LEU A 259 10.06 -8.39 6.24
C LEU A 259 10.61 -9.73 6.71
N CYS A 260 10.31 -10.83 6.00
CA CYS A 260 10.76 -12.18 6.37
C CYS A 260 12.29 -12.33 6.44
N LEU A 261 13.06 -11.65 5.58
CA LEU A 261 14.52 -11.77 5.56
C LEU A 261 15.16 -11.29 6.86
N GLU A 262 14.61 -10.25 7.46
CA GLU A 262 15.15 -9.57 8.64
C GLU A 262 14.33 -9.84 9.91
N CYS A 263 13.16 -10.49 9.81
CA CYS A 263 12.30 -10.77 10.95
C CYS A 263 12.77 -12.02 11.68
N ASP A 264 13.06 -11.89 12.98
CA ASP A 264 13.50 -13.01 13.81
C ASP A 264 12.42 -13.46 14.81
N THR A 265 11.26 -12.81 14.80
CA THR A 265 10.11 -13.18 15.63
C THR A 265 9.29 -14.29 15.00
N LYS A 266 8.46 -14.96 15.81
CA LYS A 266 7.48 -15.97 15.35
C LYS A 266 6.52 -15.47 14.25
N ARG A 267 6.36 -14.14 14.11
CA ARG A 267 5.52 -13.51 13.08
C ARG A 267 6.03 -13.77 11.67
N CYS A 268 7.33 -14.05 11.48
CA CYS A 268 7.85 -14.47 10.18
C CYS A 268 7.12 -15.71 9.62
N LEU A 269 6.63 -16.60 10.48
CA LEU A 269 5.84 -17.76 10.05
C LEU A 269 4.50 -17.31 9.44
N GLU A 270 3.79 -16.38 10.08
CA GLU A 270 2.54 -15.82 9.57
C GLU A 270 2.74 -15.14 8.20
N LEU A 271 3.85 -14.41 8.01
CA LEU A 271 4.20 -13.78 6.73
C LEU A 271 4.49 -14.83 5.64
N LEU A 272 5.18 -15.92 5.98
CA LEU A 272 5.41 -17.06 5.07
C LEU A 272 4.10 -17.78 4.71
N ASP A 273 3.14 -17.85 5.63
CA ASP A 273 1.81 -18.41 5.37
C ASP A 273 1.05 -17.56 4.34
N ILE A 274 1.15 -16.23 4.42
CA ILE A 274 0.57 -15.31 3.42
C ILE A 274 1.24 -15.51 2.05
N LEU A 275 2.58 -15.57 2.01
CA LEU A 275 3.32 -15.85 0.77
C LEU A 275 2.93 -17.19 0.15
N GLU A 276 2.70 -18.23 0.95
CA GLU A 276 2.23 -19.53 0.46
C GLU A 276 0.86 -19.45 -0.21
N LYS A 277 -0.09 -18.68 0.36
CA LYS A 277 -1.40 -18.47 -0.27
C LYS A 277 -1.25 -17.82 -1.64
N VAL A 278 -0.39 -16.81 -1.77
CA VAL A 278 -0.10 -16.15 -3.05
C VAL A 278 0.48 -17.14 -4.07
N ILE A 279 1.45 -17.96 -3.63
CA ILE A 279 2.10 -18.96 -4.49
C ILE A 279 1.10 -20.00 -5.00
N ASN A 280 0.18 -20.44 -4.13
CA ASN A 280 -0.77 -21.50 -4.44
C ASN A 280 -2.11 -21.01 -5.02
N LYS A 281 -2.30 -19.68 -5.17
CA LYS A 281 -3.54 -19.09 -5.70
C LYS A 281 -4.06 -19.78 -6.97
N PRO A 282 -3.25 -20.10 -8.00
CA PRO A 282 -3.79 -20.71 -9.23
C PRO A 282 -4.41 -22.10 -9.02
N PHE A 283 -3.96 -22.86 -8.02
CA PHE A 283 -4.53 -24.15 -7.65
C PHE A 283 -5.90 -24.05 -6.98
N THR A 284 -6.35 -22.86 -6.62
CA THR A 284 -7.69 -22.66 -6.03
C THR A 284 -8.76 -22.28 -7.06
N SER A 285 -8.34 -21.86 -8.25
CA SER A 285 -9.24 -21.27 -9.26
C SER A 285 -9.56 -22.22 -10.41
N ASP A 286 -8.93 -23.40 -10.49
CA ASP A 286 -9.04 -24.41 -11.57
C ASP A 286 -8.82 -23.88 -13.01
N ILE A 287 -8.36 -22.64 -13.16
CA ILE A 287 -8.15 -21.99 -14.46
C ILE A 287 -6.67 -22.18 -14.86
N PRO A 288 -6.40 -22.72 -16.06
CA PRO A 288 -5.03 -22.92 -16.52
C PRO A 288 -4.35 -21.59 -16.78
N VAL A 289 -3.08 -21.49 -16.37
CA VAL A 289 -2.24 -20.32 -16.59
C VAL A 289 -1.56 -20.46 -17.94
N THR A 290 -1.75 -19.45 -18.81
CA THR A 290 -1.26 -19.51 -20.20
C THR A 290 -0.09 -18.58 -20.49
N LYS A 291 0.16 -17.55 -19.66
CA LYS A 291 1.22 -16.57 -19.89
C LYS A 291 2.07 -16.34 -18.63
N ASP A 292 3.37 -16.16 -18.83
CA ASP A 292 4.32 -15.79 -17.77
C ASP A 292 3.98 -14.46 -17.08
N ILE A 293 3.28 -13.54 -17.76
CA ILE A 293 2.86 -12.25 -17.19
C ILE A 293 1.85 -12.44 -16.06
N ASP A 294 1.01 -13.48 -16.16
CA ASP A 294 -0.08 -13.75 -15.22
C ASP A 294 0.42 -14.30 -13.88
N ILE A 295 1.71 -14.60 -13.78
CA ILE A 295 2.36 -15.22 -12.61
C ILE A 295 3.52 -14.38 -12.05
N LYS A 296 3.57 -13.09 -12.39
CA LYS A 296 4.67 -12.21 -11.96
C LYS A 296 4.81 -12.19 -10.43
N ASP A 297 3.68 -12.05 -9.74
CA ASP A 297 3.55 -12.13 -8.28
C ASP A 297 4.02 -13.47 -7.71
N ILE A 298 3.62 -14.59 -8.33
CA ILE A 298 4.01 -15.95 -7.92
C ILE A 298 5.51 -16.15 -8.09
N LYS A 299 6.07 -15.74 -9.23
CA LYS A 299 7.51 -15.82 -9.49
C LYS A 299 8.30 -15.01 -8.46
N THR A 300 7.85 -13.79 -8.18
CA THR A 300 8.44 -12.94 -7.13
C THR A 300 8.38 -13.63 -5.77
N ALA A 301 7.22 -14.15 -5.38
CA ALA A 301 7.03 -14.84 -4.11
C ALA A 301 7.93 -16.09 -3.99
N VAL A 302 7.99 -16.95 -5.01
CA VAL A 302 8.84 -18.15 -4.99
C VAL A 302 10.33 -17.80 -4.93
N VAL A 303 10.80 -16.86 -5.75
CA VAL A 303 12.19 -16.39 -5.70
C VAL A 303 12.51 -15.79 -4.33
N GLY A 304 11.57 -15.04 -3.75
CA GLY A 304 11.66 -14.50 -2.40
C GLY A 304 11.76 -15.59 -1.32
N VAL A 305 10.90 -16.60 -1.36
CA VAL A 305 10.92 -17.72 -0.42
C VAL A 305 12.20 -18.53 -0.54
N ILE A 306 12.74 -18.73 -1.75
CA ILE A 306 14.07 -19.32 -1.97
C ILE A 306 15.16 -18.48 -1.29
N LYS A 307 15.13 -17.15 -1.46
CA LYS A 307 16.07 -16.24 -0.80
C LYS A 307 15.96 -16.31 0.73
N ILE A 308 14.73 -16.37 1.26
CA ILE A 308 14.46 -16.52 2.69
C ILE A 308 15.03 -17.85 3.21
N LEU A 309 14.79 -18.97 2.52
CA LEU A 309 15.32 -20.28 2.87
C LEU A 309 16.86 -20.26 2.96
N ILE A 310 17.51 -19.76 1.90
CA ILE A 310 18.98 -19.70 1.82
C ILE A 310 19.56 -18.80 2.92
N SER A 311 18.90 -17.68 3.23
CA SER A 311 19.36 -16.76 4.29
C SER A 311 19.14 -17.35 5.69
N LYS A 312 17.90 -17.74 6.00
CA LYS A 312 17.48 -18.15 7.35
C LYS A 312 18.01 -19.52 7.77
N ILE A 313 18.56 -20.34 6.86
CA ILE A 313 19.15 -21.63 7.24
C ILE A 313 20.30 -21.45 8.25
N TYR A 314 20.98 -20.30 8.24
CA TYR A 314 22.14 -20.00 9.09
C TYR A 314 21.81 -19.25 10.37
N TYR A 315 20.53 -18.98 10.66
CA TYR A 315 20.11 -18.15 11.79
C TYR A 315 18.99 -18.83 12.58
N LEU A 316 18.90 -18.49 13.88
CA LEU A 316 17.75 -18.84 14.69
C LEU A 316 16.63 -17.79 14.50
N PRO A 317 15.36 -18.18 14.61
CA PRO A 317 14.88 -19.54 14.83
C PRO A 317 14.88 -20.37 13.54
N SER A 318 15.38 -21.62 13.63
CA SER A 318 15.45 -22.57 12.49
C SER A 318 14.09 -22.90 11.87
N SER A 319 12.99 -22.66 12.60
CA SER A 319 11.62 -22.83 12.12
C SER A 319 11.31 -22.00 10.87
N HIS A 320 11.94 -20.84 10.71
CA HIS A 320 11.72 -19.96 9.54
C HIS A 320 12.21 -20.63 8.24
N ALA A 321 13.42 -21.18 8.26
CA ALA A 321 13.97 -21.91 7.10
C ALA A 321 13.16 -23.19 6.81
N ILE A 322 12.79 -23.94 7.84
CA ILE A 322 11.96 -25.15 7.69
C ILE A 322 10.61 -24.79 7.06
N ARG A 323 9.97 -23.71 7.50
CA ARG A 323 8.69 -23.25 6.93
C ARG A 323 8.84 -22.83 5.47
N ALA A 324 9.86 -22.03 5.14
CA ALA A 324 10.15 -21.62 3.77
C ALA A 324 10.36 -22.84 2.84
N TYR A 325 11.11 -23.84 3.29
CA TYR A 325 11.24 -25.11 2.57
C TYR A 325 9.89 -25.80 2.36
N LYS A 326 9.06 -25.91 3.41
CA LYS A 326 7.73 -26.55 3.31
C LYS A 326 6.85 -25.86 2.28
N VAL A 327 6.87 -24.52 2.20
CA VAL A 327 6.12 -23.75 1.18
C VAL A 327 6.54 -24.19 -0.23
N LEU A 328 7.84 -24.27 -0.50
CA LEU A 328 8.36 -24.66 -1.83
C LEU A 328 8.04 -26.13 -2.18
N VAL A 329 8.14 -27.03 -1.20
CA VAL A 329 7.76 -28.44 -1.37
C VAL A 329 6.28 -28.58 -1.66
N ASN A 330 5.42 -27.89 -0.89
CA ASN A 330 3.97 -27.97 -1.06
C ASN A 330 3.55 -27.49 -2.45
N TYR A 331 4.16 -26.43 -2.97
CA TYR A 331 3.94 -26.01 -4.36
C TYR A 331 4.24 -27.13 -5.36
N LEU A 332 5.40 -27.80 -5.25
CA LEU A 332 5.74 -28.90 -6.15
C LEU A 332 4.77 -30.08 -6.02
N GLU A 333 4.37 -30.42 -4.79
CA GLU A 333 3.39 -31.49 -4.57
C GLU A 333 2.02 -31.16 -5.20
N GLN A 334 1.55 -29.92 -5.07
CA GLN A 334 0.30 -29.47 -5.70
C GLN A 334 0.42 -29.46 -7.23
N HIS A 335 1.52 -28.94 -7.77
CA HIS A 335 1.76 -28.98 -9.22
C HIS A 335 1.71 -30.39 -9.80
N TYR A 336 2.36 -31.37 -9.16
CA TYR A 336 2.34 -32.74 -9.68
C TYR A 336 1.02 -33.48 -9.43
N LYS A 337 0.15 -33.00 -8.52
CA LYS A 337 -1.24 -33.45 -8.40
C LYS A 337 -2.10 -32.89 -9.54
N GLU A 338 -1.91 -31.62 -9.89
CA GLU A 338 -2.70 -30.88 -10.88
C GLU A 338 -1.82 -30.22 -11.95
N PRO A 339 -1.18 -31.02 -12.82
CA PRO A 339 -0.17 -30.51 -13.76
C PRO A 339 -0.75 -29.62 -14.87
N THR A 340 -2.08 -29.61 -15.03
CA THR A 340 -2.79 -28.84 -16.05
C THR A 340 -2.72 -27.33 -15.82
N ILE A 341 -2.53 -26.89 -14.57
CA ILE A 341 -2.59 -25.47 -14.21
C ILE A 341 -1.36 -24.70 -14.72
N PHE A 342 -0.16 -25.28 -14.60
CA PHE A 342 1.10 -24.66 -15.04
C PHE A 342 1.78 -25.48 -16.15
N TYR A 343 0.99 -26.09 -17.03
CA TYR A 343 1.50 -27.00 -18.05
C TYR A 343 2.60 -26.36 -18.92
N ASP A 344 2.37 -25.14 -19.41
CA ASP A 344 3.27 -24.40 -20.30
C ASP A 344 4.30 -23.52 -19.57
N ILE A 345 4.32 -23.55 -18.24
CA ILE A 345 5.12 -22.63 -17.41
C ILE A 345 6.09 -23.44 -16.52
N PRO A 346 7.28 -23.79 -17.05
CA PRO A 346 8.27 -24.58 -16.31
C PRO A 346 9.10 -23.74 -15.33
N THR A 347 9.09 -22.41 -15.47
CA THR A 347 9.98 -21.46 -14.79
C THR A 347 9.97 -21.60 -13.27
N ILE A 348 8.78 -21.69 -12.65
CA ILE A 348 8.66 -21.80 -11.20
C ILE A 348 9.27 -23.11 -10.69
N ARG A 349 8.90 -24.24 -11.30
CA ARG A 349 9.42 -25.57 -10.94
C ARG A 349 10.93 -25.65 -11.09
N TYR A 350 11.44 -25.13 -12.21
CA TYR A 350 12.87 -25.06 -12.47
C TYR A 350 13.60 -24.33 -11.34
N LEU A 351 13.12 -23.16 -10.90
CA LEU A 351 13.76 -22.39 -9.81
C LEU A 351 13.78 -23.16 -8.49
N ILE A 352 12.69 -23.86 -8.16
CA ILE A 352 12.61 -24.63 -6.92
C ILE A 352 13.54 -25.84 -6.96
N PHE A 353 13.54 -26.61 -8.06
CA PHE A 353 14.48 -27.73 -8.22
C PHE A 353 15.92 -27.26 -8.25
N GLU A 354 16.21 -26.14 -8.90
CA GLU A 354 17.55 -25.55 -8.92
C GLU A 354 18.02 -25.25 -7.50
N CYS A 355 17.14 -24.73 -6.63
CA CYS A 355 17.41 -24.49 -5.22
C CYS A 355 17.64 -25.80 -4.46
N PHE A 356 16.71 -26.75 -4.51
CA PHE A 356 16.81 -28.00 -3.76
C PHE A 356 18.05 -28.82 -4.14
N LEU A 357 18.41 -28.87 -5.41
CA LEU A 357 19.60 -29.58 -5.89
C LEU A 357 20.92 -28.90 -5.50
N LYS A 358 20.90 -27.69 -4.94
CA LYS A 358 22.07 -27.03 -4.33
C LYS A 358 22.23 -27.37 -2.85
N ILE A 359 21.24 -27.95 -2.18
CA ILE A 359 21.35 -28.33 -0.77
C ILE A 359 22.42 -29.41 -0.63
N ARG A 360 23.31 -29.25 0.35
CA ARG A 360 24.37 -30.21 0.69
C ARG A 360 24.33 -30.50 2.18
N ALA A 361 24.79 -31.69 2.56
CA ALA A 361 24.98 -32.09 3.95
C ALA A 361 26.47 -32.39 4.19
N ASN A 362 27.00 -32.01 5.35
CA ASN A 362 28.34 -32.42 5.75
C ASN A 362 28.34 -33.80 6.44
N THR A 363 29.50 -34.29 6.86
CA THR A 363 29.67 -35.56 7.58
C THR A 363 28.89 -35.63 8.90
N LEU A 364 28.54 -34.47 9.46
CA LEU A 364 27.75 -34.33 10.68
C LEU A 364 26.28 -34.00 10.37
N TYR A 365 25.82 -34.24 9.13
CA TYR A 365 24.45 -34.01 8.67
C TYR A 365 23.96 -32.57 8.70
N HIS A 366 24.83 -31.58 8.95
CA HIS A 366 24.43 -30.17 8.89
C HIS A 366 24.12 -29.77 7.45
N LEU A 367 22.99 -29.09 7.25
CA LEU A 367 22.54 -28.65 5.95
C LEU A 367 23.21 -27.32 5.57
N GLY A 368 23.47 -27.14 4.27
CA GLY A 368 24.15 -25.97 3.75
C GLY A 368 23.88 -25.70 2.28
N PHE A 369 24.25 -24.50 1.85
CA PHE A 369 24.24 -24.06 0.45
C PHE A 369 25.65 -23.65 0.01
N PRO A 370 25.95 -23.72 -1.29
CA PRO A 370 27.13 -23.08 -1.87
C PRO A 370 27.15 -21.59 -1.51
N ASP A 371 28.33 -21.08 -1.17
CA ASP A 371 28.52 -19.68 -0.84
C ASP A 371 28.27 -18.79 -2.06
N THR A 372 27.78 -17.57 -1.80
CA THR A 372 27.41 -16.61 -2.84
C THR A 372 28.64 -15.98 -3.49
N GLN A 373 29.74 -15.85 -2.76
CA GLN A 373 31.00 -15.29 -3.27
C GLN A 373 31.88 -16.36 -3.90
N ASN A 374 31.92 -17.56 -3.31
CA ASN A 374 32.65 -18.71 -3.85
C ASN A 374 31.75 -19.94 -3.95
N LEU A 375 31.20 -20.18 -5.15
CA LEU A 375 30.34 -21.33 -5.45
C LEU A 375 31.02 -22.70 -5.23
N SER A 376 32.34 -22.74 -5.05
CA SER A 376 33.11 -23.94 -4.71
C SER A 376 33.11 -24.28 -3.22
N VAL A 377 32.82 -23.30 -2.36
CA VAL A 377 32.81 -23.46 -0.90
C VAL A 377 31.37 -23.60 -0.44
N ILE A 378 31.09 -24.62 0.37
CA ILE A 378 29.77 -24.83 0.95
C ILE A 378 29.77 -24.29 2.37
N LYS A 379 28.81 -23.42 2.68
CA LYS A 379 28.57 -22.96 4.04
C LYS A 379 27.53 -23.88 4.69
N PHE A 380 27.85 -24.45 5.84
CA PHE A 380 26.94 -25.31 6.59
C PHE A 380 26.34 -24.58 7.79
N SER A 381 25.05 -24.81 8.04
CA SER A 381 24.34 -24.27 9.19
C SER A 381 24.76 -24.97 10.48
N PRO A 382 25.03 -24.25 11.57
CA PRO A 382 25.24 -24.87 12.88
C PRO A 382 23.93 -25.29 13.57
N TYR A 383 22.76 -24.89 13.04
CA TYR A 383 21.46 -25.05 13.72
C TYR A 383 20.52 -26.05 13.05
N LEU A 384 20.74 -26.38 11.77
CA LEU A 384 19.85 -27.25 10.99
C LEU A 384 20.56 -28.51 10.51
N ILE A 385 20.05 -29.65 10.98
CA ILE A 385 20.59 -30.98 10.69
C ILE A 385 19.56 -31.81 9.91
N LEU A 386 20.05 -32.58 8.94
CA LEU A 386 19.25 -33.55 8.21
C LEU A 386 18.75 -34.65 9.14
N GLU A 387 17.43 -34.87 9.16
CA GLU A 387 16.83 -35.96 9.90
C GLU A 387 17.28 -37.31 9.31
N HIS A 388 17.99 -38.10 10.10
CA HIS A 388 18.44 -39.44 9.74
C HIS A 388 17.74 -40.46 10.64
N THR A 389 17.02 -41.42 10.05
CA THR A 389 16.15 -42.40 10.73
C THR A 389 16.88 -43.40 11.63
N THR A 390 18.18 -43.23 11.92
CA THR A 390 18.95 -44.16 12.78
C THR A 390 18.85 -43.86 14.28
N THR A 391 18.02 -42.91 14.72
CA THR A 391 17.84 -42.58 16.14
C THR A 391 16.86 -43.50 16.89
N GLU A 392 16.56 -44.69 16.38
CA GLU A 392 15.84 -45.74 17.14
C GLU A 392 16.77 -46.71 17.91
N ARG A 393 18.08 -46.44 18.06
CA ARG A 393 19.00 -47.37 18.76
C ARG A 393 19.98 -46.78 19.79
N ILE A 394 19.67 -45.64 20.42
CA ILE A 394 20.46 -45.18 21.60
C ILE A 394 19.59 -44.86 22.83
N ASN A 395 18.27 -45.04 22.78
CA ASN A 395 17.40 -44.96 23.97
C ASN A 395 16.79 -46.32 24.36
N SER A 396 17.64 -47.33 24.49
CA SER A 396 17.30 -48.59 25.17
C SER A 396 18.38 -48.97 26.19
N GLY A 397 18.11 -48.63 27.46
CA GLY A 397 18.49 -49.45 28.60
C GLY A 397 19.99 -49.55 28.96
N GLY A 398 20.60 -48.44 29.36
CA GLY A 398 21.82 -48.45 30.17
C GLY A 398 21.50 -48.36 31.66
N SER A 399 20.97 -49.42 32.26
CA SER A 399 20.94 -49.57 33.73
C SER A 399 22.36 -49.91 34.21
N GLY A 400 23.15 -48.88 34.48
CA GLY A 400 24.44 -49.00 35.17
C GLY A 400 24.46 -48.06 36.36
N ASN A 401 24.21 -48.60 37.56
CA ASN A 401 24.33 -47.87 38.82
C ASN A 401 25.78 -47.44 39.05
N SER A 402 26.07 -46.15 39.01
CA SER A 402 27.25 -45.53 39.64
C SER A 402 26.96 -44.05 39.92
N PRO A 403 27.16 -43.55 41.16
CA PRO A 403 26.91 -42.13 41.46
C PRO A 403 28.02 -41.25 40.88
N PRO A 404 27.72 -40.03 40.40
CA PRO A 404 28.74 -39.11 39.90
C PRO A 404 29.50 -38.46 41.08
N PRO A 405 30.77 -38.07 40.89
CA PRO A 405 31.48 -37.30 41.90
C PRO A 405 30.89 -35.87 41.97
N VAL A 406 30.70 -35.40 43.18
CA VAL A 406 30.24 -34.03 43.49
C VAL A 406 31.35 -33.05 43.13
N ASN A 407 31.14 -32.20 42.14
CA ASN A 407 31.97 -31.01 41.94
C ASN A 407 31.08 -29.78 41.66
N PRO A 408 31.24 -28.66 42.37
CA PRO A 408 30.39 -27.48 42.23
C PRO A 408 31.01 -26.50 41.24
N ALA A 409 30.58 -26.54 39.99
CA ALA A 409 30.79 -25.42 39.06
C ALA A 409 29.64 -25.39 38.04
N PRO A 410 28.88 -24.29 37.93
CA PRO A 410 27.90 -24.16 36.86
C PRO A 410 28.64 -23.86 35.56
N LEU A 411 29.00 -24.90 34.81
CA LEU A 411 29.28 -24.76 33.38
C LEU A 411 27.96 -24.40 32.70
N GLN A 412 27.71 -23.12 32.48
CA GLN A 412 26.71 -22.66 31.52
C GLN A 412 27.17 -23.08 30.11
N HIS A 413 26.98 -24.35 29.77
CA HIS A 413 26.96 -24.76 28.37
C HIS A 413 25.78 -24.03 27.72
N LEU A 414 26.07 -23.04 26.86
CA LEU A 414 25.09 -22.58 25.89
C LEU A 414 24.66 -23.82 25.09
N SER A 415 23.46 -24.33 25.37
CA SER A 415 22.89 -25.40 24.57
C SER A 415 22.63 -24.86 23.17
N CYS A 416 23.46 -25.29 22.20
CA CYS A 416 23.23 -25.00 20.80
C CYS A 416 21.90 -25.64 20.40
N GLN A 417 20.89 -24.84 20.07
CA GLN A 417 19.58 -25.32 19.66
C GLN A 417 19.67 -25.92 18.25
N ILE A 418 19.81 -27.25 18.20
CA ILE A 418 19.81 -28.03 16.96
C ILE A 418 18.38 -28.40 16.60
N THR A 419 17.98 -28.16 15.35
CA THR A 419 16.68 -28.53 14.79
C THR A 419 16.87 -29.51 13.64
N TYR A 420 16.02 -30.55 13.58
CA TYR A 420 16.05 -31.56 12.52
C TYR A 420 15.09 -31.22 11.38
N MET A 421 15.49 -31.54 10.16
CA MET A 421 14.73 -31.28 8.94
C MET A 421 14.79 -32.48 8.00
N SER A 422 13.62 -32.97 7.56
CA SER A 422 13.52 -34.06 6.58
C SER A 422 13.49 -33.54 5.14
N LEU A 423 14.33 -34.13 4.29
CA LEU A 423 14.33 -33.91 2.83
C LEU A 423 13.45 -34.91 2.07
N ALA A 424 12.73 -35.81 2.77
CA ALA A 424 11.96 -36.88 2.14
C ALA A 424 10.92 -36.38 1.13
N LEU A 425 10.23 -35.29 1.44
CA LEU A 425 9.22 -34.70 0.55
C LEU A 425 9.85 -34.05 -0.69
N ALA A 426 11.00 -33.39 -0.57
CA ALA A 426 11.75 -32.90 -1.72
C ALA A 426 12.23 -34.06 -2.62
N CYS A 427 12.75 -35.15 -2.03
CA CYS A 427 13.11 -36.36 -2.77
C CYS A 427 11.91 -36.97 -3.50
N LYS A 428 10.74 -37.03 -2.84
CA LYS A 428 9.48 -37.47 -3.46
C LYS A 428 9.08 -36.57 -4.62
N ALA A 429 9.22 -35.25 -4.50
CA ALA A 429 8.96 -34.31 -5.58
C ALA A 429 9.92 -34.51 -6.77
N VAL A 430 11.19 -34.82 -6.53
CA VAL A 430 12.15 -35.19 -7.59
C VAL A 430 11.74 -36.50 -8.28
N ILE A 431 11.29 -37.51 -7.52
CA ILE A 431 10.78 -38.76 -8.11
C ILE A 431 9.54 -38.48 -8.98
N SER A 432 8.61 -37.65 -8.51
CA SER A 432 7.44 -37.23 -9.29
C SER A 432 7.85 -36.48 -10.56
N CYS A 433 8.85 -35.60 -10.49
CA CYS A 433 9.43 -34.94 -11.66
C CYS A 433 9.94 -35.96 -12.67
N ILE A 434 10.74 -36.94 -12.26
CA ILE A 434 11.29 -37.95 -13.18
C ILE A 434 10.16 -38.76 -13.87
N LYS A 435 9.04 -39.01 -13.18
CA LYS A 435 7.91 -39.79 -13.71
C LYS A 435 6.97 -38.99 -14.62
N LEU A 436 6.75 -37.72 -14.31
CA LEU A 436 5.63 -36.94 -14.87
C LEU A 436 6.08 -35.72 -15.68
N GLU A 437 7.35 -35.31 -15.59
CA GLU A 437 7.83 -34.10 -16.24
C GLU A 437 7.89 -34.24 -17.76
N LYS A 438 7.34 -33.24 -18.45
CA LYS A 438 7.37 -33.17 -19.92
C LYS A 438 8.29 -32.07 -20.45
N ASP A 439 8.68 -31.12 -19.60
CA ASP A 439 9.60 -30.04 -19.99
C ASP A 439 11.07 -30.48 -19.87
N TRP A 440 11.82 -30.32 -20.97
CA TRP A 440 13.21 -30.74 -21.05
C TRP A 440 14.15 -29.95 -20.13
N LYS A 441 13.88 -28.66 -19.86
CA LYS A 441 14.75 -27.83 -19.00
C LYS A 441 14.61 -28.23 -17.54
N VAL A 442 13.38 -28.48 -17.08
CA VAL A 442 13.12 -28.97 -15.71
C VAL A 442 13.70 -30.37 -15.53
N PHE A 443 13.45 -31.26 -16.50
CA PHE A 443 13.95 -32.63 -16.47
C PHE A 443 15.49 -32.71 -16.46
N THR A 444 16.17 -31.93 -17.32
CA THR A 444 17.64 -31.90 -17.35
C THR A 444 18.24 -31.27 -16.11
N ALA A 445 17.59 -30.26 -15.50
CA ALA A 445 18.02 -29.70 -14.22
C ALA A 445 18.00 -30.78 -13.12
N GLY A 446 16.93 -31.57 -13.07
CA GLY A 446 16.80 -32.74 -12.20
C GLY A 446 17.93 -33.74 -12.42
N ILE A 447 18.08 -34.25 -13.64
CA ILE A 447 19.01 -35.36 -13.92
C ILE A 447 20.47 -34.97 -13.86
N LYS A 448 20.89 -33.86 -14.49
CA LYS A 448 22.31 -33.50 -14.62
C LYS A 448 22.96 -33.22 -13.26
N ARG A 449 22.20 -32.72 -12.30
CA ARG A 449 22.73 -32.42 -10.96
C ARG A 449 22.68 -33.62 -10.02
N ILE A 450 21.73 -34.54 -10.20
CA ILE A 450 21.73 -35.82 -9.49
C ILE A 450 22.97 -36.62 -9.86
N THR A 451 23.35 -36.68 -11.14
CA THR A 451 24.55 -37.42 -11.59
C THR A 451 25.87 -36.73 -11.23
N SER A 452 25.87 -35.40 -11.03
CA SER A 452 27.05 -34.68 -10.52
C SER A 452 27.35 -34.93 -9.03
N SER A 453 26.43 -35.60 -8.32
CA SER A 453 26.61 -36.02 -6.92
C SER A 453 27.65 -37.11 -6.73
N ASP A 454 28.07 -37.80 -7.80
CA ASP A 454 28.99 -38.95 -7.74
C ASP A 454 30.44 -38.60 -8.14
N ALA A 455 30.79 -37.31 -8.17
CA ALA A 455 32.15 -36.88 -8.52
C ALA A 455 32.67 -35.76 -7.62
N LYS A 456 32.81 -36.04 -6.32
CA LYS A 456 33.98 -35.73 -5.47
C LYS A 456 33.73 -36.02 -3.99
#